data_AF-A0A2D4J641-F1
#
_entry.id   AF-A0A2D4J641-F1
#
_cell.length_a   1.000
_cell.length_b   1.000
_cell.length_c   1.000
_cell.angle_alpha   90.00
_cell.angle_beta   90.00
_cell.angle_gamma   90.00
#
_symmetry.space_group_name_H-M   'P 1'
#
loop_
_entity.id
_entity.type
_entity.pdbx_description
1 polymer ?
#
loop_
_entity_poly.entity_id
_entity_poly.type
_entity_poly.pdbx_seq_one_letter_code
_entity_poly.pdbx_strand_id
1 'polypeptide(L)'
;TWGEGRRDAYQERPKRAVVTPTQLLQGRSSLRLSADGGGGSSNCFPLPSWEPSAARVRPPARFFAHCCHGGVKMAALAYSLGKREINHYFSVRSAKALALAAVLLLTACYAVSRRYQGNDTCEYLLSTGRFLGDKTWQPYSCMMHRYKQSEAKSCLKNKYIAFIGDSRIRQLFYSFVKLINPQIKEEGNKHENIPFEDKSSSLKVDFLWYPEVNGSMKQCIKGWIEGSSSKPHILVVGAATWSIKIHNGSNEALTQYKINITSIAPLLEKLARNSDVYWVLQDPVYEDMLSESRKMITNEKIDGYNEAAVSILNSSSKNSKAKVKVVSASRLIAEETIIQSSDGLHLPESSRETSAMILMNNHCNKIVKPIDGSCCQPQPPMTLIQKLAFCFLASSVIGYLILVLIRHNNNQKNKLCTDMESGEEKKPATNSPTISTLETLFQSLCKLGLIMGYFYLCDRANLFMKENKFYTHSSFFIPIIYILVLGVFYTENTKETKVLNREQTDEWKGWMQLVILIYHISGASTFLPVYMHIRVLVAAYLFQTGYGHFSYFWIKGDFGIYRVCQVLFRLNFLVVVLCIVMDRSYQFYYFVPLVTFWFLIIYITLALWPQIILKKANGKYTSFYISKELLT
;
A
#
# COMPACT_ATOMS: atom_id res chain seq x y z
N THR A 1 -1.25 28.38 6.61
CA THR A 1 -0.74 27.72 7.83
C THR A 1 -1.83 26.79 8.34
N TRP A 2 -1.46 25.62 8.88
CA TRP A 2 -2.27 24.38 9.06
C TRP A 2 -2.17 23.39 7.89
N GLY A 3 -1.13 22.55 7.94
CA GLY A 3 -0.83 21.51 6.97
C GLY A 3 0.52 20.83 7.15
N GLU A 4 1.07 20.76 8.37
CA GLU A 4 2.24 19.92 8.68
C GLU A 4 1.76 18.59 9.24
N GLY A 5 1.52 17.63 8.35
CA GLY A 5 1.04 16.30 8.71
C GLY A 5 1.43 15.23 7.69
N ARG A 6 2.58 15.41 7.01
CA ARG A 6 3.35 14.38 6.30
C ARG A 6 4.63 15.02 5.75
N ARG A 7 5.72 14.98 6.51
CA ARG A 7 7.06 15.19 5.97
C ARG A 7 7.56 13.83 5.50
N ASP A 8 7.24 13.49 4.26
CA ASP A 8 8.05 12.54 3.52
C ASP A 8 9.40 13.22 3.28
N ALA A 9 10.48 12.56 3.69
CA ALA A 9 11.83 13.09 3.66
C ALA A 9 12.29 13.40 2.23
N TYR A 10 12.30 14.68 1.86
CA TYR A 10 13.12 15.20 0.77
C TYR A 10 14.49 15.51 1.35
N GLN A 11 15.49 14.70 1.00
CA GLN A 11 16.88 14.96 1.31
C GLN A 11 17.46 15.88 0.23
N GLU A 12 18.04 17.00 0.67
CA GLU A 12 18.69 18.01 -0.15
C GLU A 12 19.78 17.38 -1.03
N ARG A 13 19.75 17.68 -2.34
CA ARG A 13 20.92 17.57 -3.22
C ARG A 13 21.52 18.96 -3.43
N PRO A 14 22.86 19.09 -3.47
CA PRO A 14 23.50 20.39 -3.63
C PRO A 14 23.26 20.95 -5.03
N LYS A 15 23.08 22.27 -5.10
CA LYS A 15 22.84 23.07 -6.30
C LYS A 15 23.88 22.74 -7.39
N ARG A 16 23.43 22.24 -8.55
CA ARG A 16 24.19 22.30 -9.81
C ARG A 16 23.52 23.30 -10.76
N ALA A 17 24.36 24.11 -11.39
CA ALA A 17 24.03 25.24 -12.23
C ALA A 17 23.15 24.85 -13.43
N VAL A 18 22.25 25.76 -13.78
CA VAL A 18 21.34 25.71 -14.93
C VAL A 18 22.17 25.94 -16.20
N VAL A 19 22.12 25.00 -17.15
CA VAL A 19 22.59 25.18 -18.53
C VAL A 19 21.48 24.71 -19.46
N THR A 20 20.91 25.65 -20.22
CA THR A 20 19.94 25.44 -21.30
C THR A 20 20.65 24.97 -22.57
N PRO A 21 20.17 23.94 -23.29
CA PRO A 21 20.70 23.61 -24.61
C PRO A 21 19.77 24.14 -25.71
N THR A 22 20.16 25.27 -26.29
CA THR A 22 19.87 25.61 -27.69
C THR A 22 21.21 25.66 -28.40
N GLN A 23 21.29 25.00 -29.56
CA GLN A 23 22.42 24.97 -30.51
C GLN A 23 23.58 24.00 -30.20
N LEU A 24 23.69 23.00 -31.07
CA LEU A 24 24.87 22.25 -31.54
C LEU A 24 24.29 20.97 -32.18
N LEU A 25 24.10 20.86 -33.49
CA LEU A 25 25.16 20.61 -34.45
C LEU A 25 24.68 20.88 -35.89
N GLN A 26 25.33 21.84 -36.55
CA GLN A 26 25.54 21.89 -37.99
C GLN A 26 26.95 21.36 -38.27
N GLY A 27 27.10 20.50 -39.28
CA GLY A 27 28.40 20.01 -39.77
C GLY A 27 28.24 18.62 -40.42
N ARG A 28 27.81 18.55 -41.69
CA ARG A 28 28.66 18.31 -42.89
C ARG A 28 29.51 17.02 -42.77
N SER A 29 29.21 15.92 -43.47
CA SER A 29 29.16 15.62 -44.93
C SER A 29 30.43 14.92 -45.42
N SER A 30 30.29 13.70 -45.95
CA SER A 30 31.16 13.08 -46.99
C SER A 30 30.76 11.61 -47.22
N LEU A 31 30.83 10.98 -48.40
CA LEU A 31 30.67 11.29 -49.83
C LEU A 31 30.91 9.95 -50.59
N ARG A 32 30.29 9.75 -51.78
CA ARG A 32 30.54 8.73 -52.85
C ARG A 32 29.86 7.35 -52.69
N LEU A 33 29.36 6.66 -53.74
CA LEU A 33 29.65 6.62 -55.19
C LEU A 33 28.41 6.27 -56.08
N SER A 34 28.46 6.78 -57.34
CA SER A 34 28.00 6.34 -58.69
C SER A 34 27.22 5.02 -58.91
N ALA A 35 26.52 4.69 -60.01
CA ALA A 35 25.86 5.34 -61.18
C ALA A 35 25.17 4.19 -61.99
N ASP A 36 24.29 4.53 -62.94
CA ASP A 36 23.57 3.69 -63.95
C ASP A 36 22.42 2.79 -63.43
N GLY A 37 21.23 2.70 -64.02
CA GLY A 37 20.63 3.28 -65.22
C GLY A 37 19.36 2.46 -65.57
N GLY A 38 18.24 3.11 -65.94
CA GLY A 38 17.19 2.52 -66.78
C GLY A 38 15.86 2.06 -66.16
N GLY A 39 14.80 2.86 -66.37
CA GLY A 39 13.52 2.33 -66.89
C GLY A 39 12.29 2.29 -65.97
N GLY A 40 11.32 3.20 -66.21
CA GLY A 40 9.88 2.85 -66.17
C GLY A 40 8.96 3.58 -65.18
N SER A 41 8.24 4.59 -65.68
CA SER A 41 6.86 5.02 -65.30
C SER A 41 6.63 5.56 -63.87
N SER A 42 6.97 6.83 -63.60
CA SER A 42 6.10 8.05 -63.66
C SER A 42 5.10 8.23 -62.50
N ASN A 43 5.52 9.06 -61.55
CA ASN A 43 4.74 9.76 -60.53
C ASN A 43 3.81 10.84 -61.14
N CYS A 44 2.78 11.25 -60.38
CA CYS A 44 2.61 12.60 -59.80
C CYS A 44 1.15 13.10 -59.75
N PHE A 45 0.78 13.53 -58.54
CA PHE A 45 -0.12 14.63 -58.10
C PHE A 45 -0.15 15.89 -59.02
N PRO A 46 -0.91 16.98 -58.71
CA PRO A 46 -2.32 17.16 -58.30
C PRO A 46 -3.06 18.34 -59.01
N LEU A 47 -4.38 18.44 -58.77
CA LEU A 47 -5.33 19.61 -58.71
C LEU A 47 -5.24 20.79 -59.72
N PRO A 48 -6.39 21.25 -60.26
CA PRO A 48 -6.98 22.50 -59.71
C PRO A 48 -8.52 22.68 -59.80
N SER A 49 -8.94 23.73 -59.08
CA SER A 49 -10.22 24.46 -58.95
C SER A 49 -11.16 24.58 -60.16
N TRP A 50 -12.49 24.49 -59.92
CA TRP A 50 -13.54 24.89 -60.87
C TRP A 50 -14.69 25.66 -60.18
N GLU A 51 -15.04 26.80 -60.79
CA GLU A 51 -16.32 27.50 -60.71
C GLU A 51 -16.91 27.56 -62.15
N PRO A 52 -18.15 28.04 -62.40
CA PRO A 52 -19.31 27.21 -62.65
C PRO A 52 -19.80 27.24 -64.11
N SER A 53 -20.63 26.26 -64.52
CA SER A 53 -21.44 26.36 -65.74
C SER A 53 -22.79 25.69 -65.56
N ALA A 54 -23.83 26.48 -65.80
CA ALA A 54 -25.22 26.15 -65.62
C ALA A 54 -25.75 25.21 -66.71
N ALA A 55 -26.46 24.16 -66.32
CA ALA A 55 -27.47 23.53 -67.17
C ALA A 55 -28.73 23.26 -66.34
N ARG A 56 -29.82 23.83 -66.83
CA ARG A 56 -31.14 23.91 -66.22
C ARG A 56 -31.93 22.67 -66.67
N VAL A 57 -32.34 21.80 -65.74
CA VAL A 57 -33.36 20.77 -65.99
C VAL A 57 -34.32 20.72 -64.78
N ARG A 58 -35.61 20.93 -65.05
CA ARG A 58 -36.73 20.73 -64.10
C ARG A 58 -37.17 19.26 -64.07
N PRO A 59 -37.87 18.81 -63.01
CA PRO A 59 -37.77 17.47 -62.45
C PRO A 59 -38.70 16.45 -63.13
N PRO A 60 -38.57 15.16 -62.77
CA PRO A 60 -39.61 14.65 -61.87
C PRO A 60 -39.14 13.61 -60.82
N ALA A 61 -40.04 13.45 -59.85
CA ALA A 61 -40.33 12.26 -59.06
C ALA A 61 -39.45 11.91 -57.84
N ARG A 62 -40.02 12.25 -56.68
CA ARG A 62 -39.93 11.58 -55.39
C ARG A 62 -39.77 10.05 -55.51
N PHE A 63 -38.57 9.52 -55.38
CA PHE A 63 -38.29 8.18 -54.87
C PHE A 63 -36.82 8.19 -54.44
N PHE A 64 -36.46 7.50 -53.34
CA PHE A 64 -35.12 7.48 -52.71
C PHE A 64 -34.79 8.52 -51.62
N ALA A 65 -35.73 8.81 -50.71
CA ALA A 65 -35.41 9.40 -49.40
C ALA A 65 -35.82 8.51 -48.20
N HIS A 66 -35.98 7.19 -48.40
CA HIS A 66 -36.50 6.29 -47.36
C HIS A 66 -35.56 5.17 -46.88
N CYS A 67 -34.35 5.01 -47.45
CA CYS A 67 -33.49 3.85 -47.12
C CYS A 67 -32.40 4.11 -46.07
N CYS A 68 -32.07 5.36 -45.71
CA CYS A 68 -31.03 5.64 -44.69
C CYS A 68 -31.55 5.75 -43.25
N HIS A 69 -32.88 5.84 -43.05
CA HIS A 69 -33.47 5.93 -41.70
C HIS A 69 -33.65 4.57 -41.01
N GLY A 70 -33.68 3.47 -41.78
CA GLY A 70 -33.85 2.11 -41.27
C GLY A 70 -32.59 1.58 -40.57
N GLY A 71 -31.41 1.81 -41.16
CA GLY A 71 -30.13 1.32 -40.61
C GLY A 71 -29.80 1.93 -39.23
N VAL A 72 -30.04 3.23 -39.05
CA VAL A 72 -29.81 3.91 -37.76
C VAL A 72 -30.79 3.42 -36.67
N LYS A 73 -32.05 3.18 -37.03
CA LYS A 73 -33.05 2.62 -36.11
C LYS A 73 -32.76 1.17 -35.74
N MET A 74 -32.32 0.36 -36.70
CA MET A 74 -31.95 -1.05 -36.45
C MET A 74 -30.67 -1.17 -35.63
N ALA A 75 -29.67 -0.30 -35.86
CA ALA A 75 -28.46 -0.23 -35.03
C ALA A 75 -28.78 0.26 -33.60
N ALA A 76 -29.66 1.25 -33.44
CA ALA A 76 -30.13 1.71 -32.13
C ALA A 76 -30.97 0.65 -31.41
N LEU A 77 -31.78 -0.12 -32.14
CA LEU A 77 -32.56 -1.24 -31.60
C LEU A 77 -31.63 -2.37 -31.15
N ALA A 78 -30.66 -2.78 -31.99
CA ALA A 78 -29.66 -3.79 -31.64
C ALA A 78 -28.78 -3.35 -30.47
N TYR A 79 -28.37 -2.08 -30.42
CA TYR A 79 -27.67 -1.49 -29.28
C TYR A 79 -28.54 -1.50 -28.01
N SER A 80 -29.83 -1.16 -28.10
CA SER A 80 -30.74 -1.15 -26.94
C SER A 80 -31.10 -2.55 -26.44
N LEU A 81 -31.25 -3.52 -27.34
CA LEU A 81 -31.48 -4.95 -27.02
C LEU A 81 -30.22 -5.55 -26.39
N GLY A 82 -29.05 -5.35 -26.99
CA GLY A 82 -27.77 -5.75 -26.41
C GLY A 82 -27.51 -5.09 -25.06
N LYS A 83 -27.83 -3.79 -24.89
CA LYS A 83 -27.74 -3.08 -23.60
C LYS A 83 -28.70 -3.66 -22.55
N ARG A 84 -29.93 -4.06 -22.92
CA ARG A 84 -30.86 -4.73 -21.99
C ARG A 84 -30.37 -6.10 -21.58
N GLU A 85 -29.86 -6.88 -22.52
CA GLU A 85 -29.36 -8.23 -22.27
C GLU A 85 -28.08 -8.19 -21.40
N ILE A 86 -27.14 -7.30 -21.72
CA ILE A 86 -25.96 -7.04 -20.88
C ILE A 86 -26.37 -6.56 -19.48
N ASN A 87 -27.30 -5.61 -19.36
CA ASN A 87 -27.76 -5.11 -18.05
C ASN A 87 -28.55 -6.15 -17.24
N HIS A 88 -29.15 -7.14 -17.89
CA HIS A 88 -29.83 -8.25 -17.22
C HIS A 88 -28.83 -9.16 -16.51
N TYR A 89 -27.71 -9.51 -17.16
CA TYR A 89 -26.66 -10.35 -16.57
C TYR A 89 -25.69 -9.55 -15.68
N PHE A 90 -25.24 -8.37 -16.15
CA PHE A 90 -24.41 -7.42 -15.41
C PHE A 90 -25.27 -6.42 -14.62
N SER A 91 -26.10 -6.95 -13.72
CA SER A 91 -26.82 -6.10 -12.78
C SER A 91 -25.93 -5.67 -11.61
N VAL A 92 -26.19 -4.49 -11.04
CA VAL A 92 -25.51 -4.02 -9.80
C VAL A 92 -25.69 -5.03 -8.65
N ARG A 93 -26.79 -5.77 -8.62
CA ARG A 93 -27.03 -6.82 -7.61
C ARG A 93 -26.09 -8.01 -7.82
N SER A 94 -25.95 -8.47 -9.07
CA SER A 94 -25.03 -9.54 -9.45
C SER A 94 -23.59 -9.17 -9.10
N ALA A 95 -23.17 -7.93 -9.45
CA ALA A 95 -21.83 -7.43 -9.12
C ALA A 95 -21.58 -7.37 -7.60
N LYS A 96 -22.56 -6.90 -6.81
CA LYS A 96 -22.46 -6.89 -5.33
C LYS A 96 -22.38 -8.30 -4.74
N ALA A 97 -23.15 -9.24 -5.28
CA ALA A 97 -23.12 -10.64 -4.85
C ALA A 97 -21.78 -11.31 -5.17
N LEU A 98 -21.26 -11.11 -6.39
CA LEU A 98 -19.93 -11.60 -6.80
C LEU A 98 -18.82 -10.99 -5.95
N ALA A 99 -18.87 -9.68 -5.70
CA ALA A 99 -17.89 -9.01 -4.84
C ALA A 99 -17.92 -9.56 -3.40
N LEU A 100 -19.12 -9.78 -2.84
CA LEU A 100 -19.26 -10.39 -1.51
C LEU A 100 -18.70 -11.82 -1.48
N ALA A 101 -19.03 -12.64 -2.48
CA ALA A 101 -18.51 -13.99 -2.60
C ALA A 101 -16.98 -14.02 -2.71
N ALA A 102 -16.41 -13.12 -3.51
CA ALA A 102 -14.96 -12.97 -3.64
C ALA A 102 -14.30 -12.58 -2.31
N VAL A 103 -14.86 -11.60 -1.59
CA VAL A 103 -14.34 -11.19 -0.28
C VAL A 103 -14.38 -12.34 0.72
N LEU A 104 -15.48 -13.09 0.79
CA LEU A 104 -15.60 -14.22 1.71
C LEU A 104 -14.64 -15.36 1.36
N LEU A 105 -14.52 -15.70 0.07
CA LEU A 105 -13.60 -16.74 -0.41
C LEU A 105 -12.14 -16.36 -0.13
N LEU A 106 -11.74 -15.13 -0.45
CA LEU A 106 -10.39 -14.66 -0.16
C LEU A 106 -10.11 -14.68 1.35
N THR A 107 -11.05 -14.18 2.16
CA THR A 107 -10.91 -14.17 3.62
C THR A 107 -10.72 -15.60 4.16
N ALA A 108 -11.50 -16.56 3.67
CA ALA A 108 -11.38 -17.97 4.05
C ALA A 108 -10.05 -18.58 3.60
N CYS A 109 -9.65 -18.39 2.32
CA CYS A 109 -8.39 -18.88 1.79
C CYS A 109 -7.18 -18.36 2.57
N TYR A 110 -7.15 -17.05 2.87
CA TYR A 110 -6.08 -16.45 3.66
C TYR A 110 -6.10 -16.92 5.12
N ALA A 111 -7.27 -17.08 5.74
CA ALA A 111 -7.38 -17.63 7.08
C ALA A 111 -6.83 -19.06 7.17
N VAL A 112 -7.16 -19.90 6.18
CA VAL A 112 -6.65 -21.28 6.07
C VAL A 112 -5.14 -21.27 5.83
N SER A 113 -4.66 -20.51 4.84
CA SER A 113 -3.24 -20.39 4.54
C SER A 113 -2.42 -19.99 5.76
N ARG A 114 -2.87 -18.99 6.55
CA ARG A 114 -2.19 -18.57 7.77
C ARG A 114 -2.21 -19.62 8.88
N ARG A 115 -3.24 -20.45 8.95
CA ARG A 115 -3.29 -21.55 9.92
C ARG A 115 -2.23 -22.62 9.62
N TYR A 116 -1.93 -22.87 8.34
CA TYR A 116 -0.93 -23.85 7.92
C TYR A 116 0.50 -23.29 7.84
N GLN A 117 0.70 -22.10 7.29
CA GLN A 117 2.03 -21.50 7.10
C GLN A 117 2.55 -20.74 8.33
N GLY A 118 1.67 -20.46 9.31
CA GLY A 118 2.00 -19.65 10.47
C GLY A 118 1.76 -18.15 10.22
N ASN A 119 1.86 -17.36 11.28
CA ASN A 119 1.55 -15.93 11.28
C ASN A 119 2.75 -15.06 11.69
N ASP A 120 3.96 -15.64 11.66
CA ASP A 120 5.13 -14.96 12.21
C ASP A 120 5.76 -14.02 11.18
N THR A 121 5.38 -12.75 11.25
CA THR A 121 5.99 -11.68 10.44
C THR A 121 7.50 -11.55 10.65
N CYS A 122 8.04 -12.02 11.78
CA CYS A 122 9.49 -12.06 11.99
C CYS A 122 10.18 -13.13 11.16
N GLU A 123 9.55 -14.30 11.04
CA GLU A 123 10.09 -15.38 10.22
C GLU A 123 10.11 -14.95 8.75
N TYR A 124 9.01 -14.39 8.25
CA TYR A 124 8.95 -13.88 6.87
C TYR A 124 9.99 -12.81 6.59
N LEU A 125 10.21 -11.87 7.51
CA LEU A 125 11.24 -10.84 7.41
C LEU A 125 12.65 -11.41 7.24
N LEU A 126 12.96 -12.52 7.94
CA LEU A 126 14.29 -13.14 7.91
C LEU A 126 14.46 -14.14 6.76
N SER A 127 13.37 -14.68 6.23
CA SER A 127 13.42 -15.82 5.32
C SER A 127 13.06 -15.53 3.87
N THR A 128 12.17 -14.55 3.63
CA THR A 128 11.54 -14.38 2.32
C THR A 128 11.36 -12.92 1.92
N GLY A 129 11.34 -12.66 0.62
CA GLY A 129 11.03 -11.34 0.06
C GLY A 129 11.40 -11.29 -1.42
N ARG A 130 11.30 -10.09 -1.99
CA ARG A 130 11.70 -9.78 -3.36
C ARG A 130 12.06 -8.31 -3.48
N PHE A 131 12.77 -7.93 -4.54
CA PHE A 131 12.92 -6.53 -4.89
C PHE A 131 11.64 -5.98 -5.56
N LEU A 132 11.21 -4.79 -5.11
CA LEU A 132 10.23 -3.95 -5.80
C LEU A 132 11.00 -2.89 -6.59
N GLY A 133 11.03 -3.04 -7.92
CA GLY A 133 11.91 -2.28 -8.80
C GLY A 133 13.38 -2.56 -8.51
N ASP A 134 14.26 -1.61 -8.81
CA ASP A 134 15.70 -1.89 -8.82
C ASP A 134 16.40 -1.80 -7.46
N LYS A 135 15.73 -1.32 -6.39
CA LYS A 135 16.44 -0.88 -5.17
C LYS A 135 15.77 -1.15 -3.82
N THR A 136 14.51 -1.56 -3.79
CA THR A 136 13.77 -1.68 -2.52
C THR A 136 13.41 -3.12 -2.23
N TRP A 137 14.06 -3.71 -1.23
CA TRP A 137 13.69 -5.03 -0.75
C TRP A 137 12.36 -5.00 -0.01
N GLN A 138 11.47 -5.93 -0.34
CA GLN A 138 10.15 -6.08 0.23
C GLN A 138 9.98 -7.49 0.77
N PRO A 139 9.98 -7.67 2.11
CA PRO A 139 9.59 -8.94 2.71
C PRO A 139 8.14 -9.31 2.36
N TYR A 140 7.84 -10.59 2.30
CA TYR A 140 6.44 -11.01 2.13
C TYR A 140 5.64 -10.78 3.40
N SER A 141 4.37 -10.41 3.24
CA SER A 141 3.36 -10.29 4.31
C SER A 141 3.57 -9.17 5.33
N CYS A 142 4.70 -8.45 5.31
CA CYS A 142 4.97 -7.34 6.23
C CYS A 142 5.81 -6.23 5.59
N MET A 143 5.81 -5.04 6.20
CA MET A 143 6.53 -3.85 5.74
C MET A 143 7.66 -3.52 6.71
N MET A 144 8.86 -3.27 6.16
CA MET A 144 10.01 -2.81 6.96
C MET A 144 9.88 -1.32 7.26
N HIS A 145 10.30 -0.93 8.46
CA HIS A 145 10.49 0.46 8.84
C HIS A 145 11.91 0.91 8.50
N ARG A 146 12.03 2.16 8.04
CA ARG A 146 13.32 2.80 7.78
C ARG A 146 13.77 3.60 9.01
N TYR A 147 14.61 2.97 9.82
CA TYR A 147 15.19 3.54 11.04
C TYR A 147 16.03 4.79 10.77
N LYS A 148 15.76 5.83 11.56
CA LYS A 148 16.66 6.97 11.73
C LYS A 148 17.71 6.67 12.79
N GLN A 149 18.82 7.40 12.73
CA GLN A 149 19.93 7.26 13.68
C GLN A 149 19.48 7.39 15.14
N SER A 150 18.61 8.36 15.44
CA SER A 150 18.09 8.58 16.79
C SER A 150 17.23 7.41 17.30
N GLU A 151 16.44 6.80 16.42
CA GLU A 151 15.58 5.65 16.74
C GLU A 151 16.43 4.40 16.97
N ALA A 152 17.43 4.17 16.11
CA ALA A 152 18.38 3.06 16.26
C ALA A 152 19.15 3.17 17.59
N LYS A 153 19.71 4.34 17.91
CA LYS A 153 20.40 4.60 19.18
C LYS A 153 19.49 4.41 20.39
N SER A 154 18.24 4.88 20.32
CA SER A 154 17.27 4.71 21.39
C SER A 154 16.90 3.24 21.61
N CYS A 155 16.72 2.47 20.53
CA CYS A 155 16.44 1.04 20.61
C CYS A 155 17.60 0.25 21.23
N LEU A 156 18.83 0.55 20.80
CA LEU A 156 20.03 -0.19 21.16
C LEU A 156 20.74 0.33 22.42
N LYS A 157 20.09 1.22 23.18
CA LYS A 157 20.66 1.79 24.41
C LYS A 157 21.03 0.72 25.43
N ASN A 158 22.21 0.83 26.02
CA ASN A 158 22.77 -0.10 27.00
C ASN A 158 22.83 -1.56 26.50
N LYS A 159 23.02 -1.77 25.19
CA LYS A 159 23.13 -3.10 24.59
C LYS A 159 24.58 -3.43 24.25
N TYR A 160 24.87 -4.72 24.33
CA TYR A 160 26.07 -5.33 23.80
C TYR A 160 25.68 -6.25 22.64
N ILE A 161 26.29 -6.04 21.48
CA ILE A 161 26.03 -6.76 20.23
C ILE A 161 27.34 -7.38 19.77
N ALA A 162 27.31 -8.64 19.34
CA ALA A 162 28.49 -9.33 18.82
C ALA A 162 28.21 -9.88 17.42
N PHE A 163 29.10 -9.58 16.48
CA PHE A 163 29.15 -10.17 15.15
C PHE A 163 30.33 -11.14 15.11
N ILE A 164 30.11 -12.41 14.76
CA ILE A 164 31.16 -13.42 14.65
C ILE A 164 31.18 -13.97 13.23
N GLY A 165 32.33 -13.94 12.58
CA GLY A 165 32.47 -14.59 11.29
C GLY A 165 33.70 -14.18 10.49
N ASP A 166 33.55 -14.33 9.18
CA ASP A 166 34.54 -13.95 8.17
C ASP A 166 34.35 -12.51 7.67
N SER A 167 34.99 -12.18 6.54
CA SER A 167 34.94 -10.85 5.93
C SER A 167 33.53 -10.40 5.53
N ARG A 168 32.60 -11.32 5.27
CA ARG A 168 31.22 -10.99 4.89
C ARG A 168 30.42 -10.53 6.09
N ILE A 169 30.58 -11.21 7.24
CA ILE A 169 30.00 -10.76 8.50
C ILE A 169 30.63 -9.45 8.98
N ARG A 170 31.93 -9.25 8.73
CA ARG A 170 32.60 -7.96 8.99
C ARG A 170 31.96 -6.83 8.19
N GLN A 171 31.64 -7.06 6.92
CA GLN A 171 30.97 -6.07 6.09
C GLN A 171 29.54 -5.78 6.55
N LEU A 172 28.80 -6.81 6.98
CA LEU A 172 27.48 -6.65 7.58
C LEU A 172 27.54 -5.85 8.90
N PHE A 173 28.57 -6.10 9.73
CA PHE A 173 28.86 -5.31 10.92
C PHE A 173 29.02 -3.83 10.56
N TYR A 174 29.85 -3.48 9.57
CA TYR A 174 30.02 -2.08 9.17
C TYR A 174 28.72 -1.43 8.70
N SER A 175 27.92 -2.12 7.88
CA SER A 175 26.61 -1.63 7.46
C SER A 175 25.66 -1.44 8.64
N PHE A 176 25.69 -2.33 9.63
CA PHE A 176 24.90 -2.20 10.86
C PHE A 176 25.33 -0.99 11.70
N VAL A 177 26.64 -0.81 11.90
CA VAL A 177 27.14 0.33 12.67
C VAL A 177 26.91 1.66 11.93
N LYS A 178 26.95 1.69 10.60
CA LYS A 178 26.59 2.88 9.80
C LYS A 178 25.15 3.35 10.04
N LEU A 179 24.21 2.46 10.38
CA LEU A 179 22.85 2.86 10.79
C LEU A 179 22.84 3.67 12.10
N ILE A 180 23.84 3.45 12.96
CA ILE A 180 24.00 4.11 14.27
C ILE A 180 24.91 5.34 14.15
N ASN A 181 25.95 5.28 13.32
CA ASN A 181 26.88 6.37 13.06
C ASN A 181 27.34 6.35 11.59
N PRO A 182 26.72 7.16 10.71
CA PRO A 182 27.02 7.19 9.28
C PRO A 182 28.45 7.62 8.93
N GLN A 183 29.18 8.24 9.86
CA GLN A 183 30.55 8.73 9.62
C GLN A 183 31.61 7.62 9.68
N ILE A 184 31.23 6.42 10.10
CA ILE A 184 32.16 5.30 10.20
C ILE A 184 32.54 4.81 8.82
N LYS A 185 33.85 4.74 8.61
CA LYS A 185 34.48 4.12 7.46
C LYS A 185 34.88 2.69 7.79
N GLU A 186 35.04 1.88 6.75
CA GLU A 186 35.53 0.51 6.86
C GLU A 186 37.06 0.51 7.09
N GLU A 187 37.50 1.05 8.23
CA GLU A 187 38.90 1.21 8.63
C GLU A 187 39.29 0.17 9.70
N GLY A 188 40.49 -0.40 9.60
CA GLY A 188 41.00 -1.43 10.52
C GLY A 188 41.69 -2.58 9.77
N ASN A 189 42.45 -3.42 10.47
CA ASN A 189 43.06 -4.59 9.82
C ASN A 189 41.96 -5.61 9.47
N LYS A 190 42.08 -6.23 8.30
CA LYS A 190 41.00 -7.05 7.72
C LYS A 190 40.68 -8.31 8.54
N HIS A 191 41.62 -8.81 9.34
CA HIS A 191 41.58 -10.11 10.01
C HIS A 191 41.75 -10.00 11.54
N GLU A 192 41.19 -8.96 12.14
CA GLU A 192 41.26 -8.74 13.60
C GLU A 192 39.87 -8.47 14.20
N ASN A 193 39.79 -8.51 15.53
CA ASN A 193 38.59 -8.11 16.26
C ASN A 193 38.44 -6.59 16.22
N ILE A 194 37.25 -6.10 15.91
CA ILE A 194 36.98 -4.67 15.73
C ILE A 194 35.91 -4.24 16.72
N PRO A 195 36.25 -3.46 17.76
CA PRO A 195 35.28 -2.91 18.70
C PRO A 195 34.67 -1.62 18.15
N PHE A 196 33.38 -1.42 18.43
CA PHE A 196 32.70 -0.15 18.25
C PHE A 196 31.93 0.21 19.52
N GLU A 197 32.12 1.44 20.01
CA GLU A 197 31.41 1.95 21.18
C GLU A 197 30.78 3.31 20.89
N ASP A 198 29.48 3.43 21.16
CA ASP A 198 28.78 4.71 21.18
C ASP A 198 28.54 5.12 22.64
N LYS A 199 29.39 6.03 23.13
CA LYS A 199 29.32 6.53 24.52
C LYS A 199 28.00 7.22 24.84
N SER A 200 27.32 7.80 23.84
CA SER A 200 26.05 8.52 24.06
C SER A 200 24.88 7.61 24.45
N SER A 201 24.90 6.36 23.99
CA SER A 201 23.87 5.35 24.25
C SER A 201 24.38 4.17 25.09
N SER A 202 25.64 4.21 25.54
CA SER A 202 26.35 3.09 26.19
C SER A 202 26.18 1.78 25.39
N LEU A 203 26.20 1.90 24.07
CA LEU A 203 26.07 0.79 23.13
C LEU A 203 27.47 0.30 22.77
N LYS A 204 27.64 -1.02 22.84
CA LYS A 204 28.84 -1.72 22.39
C LYS A 204 28.51 -2.71 21.28
N VAL A 205 29.22 -2.65 20.17
CA VAL A 205 29.10 -3.56 19.03
C VAL A 205 30.49 -4.07 18.69
N ASP A 206 30.74 -5.35 18.90
CA ASP A 206 32.04 -5.96 18.57
C ASP A 206 31.91 -6.85 17.34
N PHE A 207 32.85 -6.74 16.42
CA PHE A 207 33.13 -7.77 15.43
C PHE A 207 34.27 -8.65 15.92
N LEU A 208 34.04 -9.96 15.94
CA LEU A 208 34.99 -10.98 16.37
C LEU A 208 35.40 -11.85 15.18
N TRP A 209 36.69 -11.83 14.85
CA TRP A 209 37.26 -12.55 13.71
C TRP A 209 37.39 -14.04 14.03
N TYR A 210 36.34 -14.79 13.70
CA TYR A 210 36.33 -16.25 13.72
C TYR A 210 35.81 -16.74 12.36
N PRO A 211 36.68 -16.80 11.34
CA PRO A 211 36.27 -17.04 9.96
C PRO A 211 35.85 -18.51 9.70
N GLU A 212 36.13 -19.41 10.64
CA GLU A 212 35.82 -20.83 10.53
C GLU A 212 35.06 -21.32 11.75
N VAL A 213 34.10 -22.21 11.53
CA VAL A 213 33.38 -22.87 12.62
C VAL A 213 34.26 -23.98 13.18
N ASN A 214 35.05 -23.65 14.20
CA ASN A 214 36.02 -24.55 14.82
C ASN A 214 36.01 -24.44 16.36
N GLY A 215 36.97 -25.11 17.02
CA GLY A 215 37.10 -25.11 18.48
C GLY A 215 37.27 -23.71 19.08
N SER A 216 37.93 -22.79 18.38
CA SER A 216 38.12 -21.41 18.84
C SER A 216 36.80 -20.63 18.89
N MET A 217 35.97 -20.74 17.84
CA MET A 217 34.62 -20.15 17.83
C MET A 217 33.76 -20.77 18.94
N LYS A 218 33.81 -22.10 19.09
CA LYS A 218 33.09 -22.81 20.15
C LYS A 218 33.49 -22.30 21.54
N GLN A 219 34.78 -22.11 21.80
CA GLN A 219 35.28 -21.63 23.08
C GLN A 219 34.84 -20.19 23.37
N CYS A 220 34.81 -19.32 22.35
CA CYS A 220 34.27 -17.97 22.46
C CYS A 220 32.80 -17.99 22.89
N ILE A 221 31.95 -18.76 22.18
CA ILE A 221 30.52 -18.92 22.50
C ILE A 221 30.33 -19.49 23.91
N LYS A 222 31.15 -20.47 24.28
CA LYS A 222 31.12 -21.11 25.60
C LYS A 222 31.45 -20.11 26.73
N GLY A 223 32.39 -19.19 26.51
CA GLY A 223 32.73 -18.15 27.48
C GLY A 223 31.55 -17.26 27.89
N TRP A 224 30.66 -16.93 26.96
CA TRP A 224 29.43 -16.17 27.27
C TRP A 224 28.39 -16.95 28.05
N ILE A 225 28.43 -18.28 27.99
CA ILE A 225 27.51 -19.16 28.71
C ILE A 225 28.01 -19.39 30.14
N GLU A 226 29.32 -19.55 30.31
CA GLU A 226 29.98 -19.83 31.59
C GLU A 226 30.20 -18.56 32.43
N GLY A 227 29.99 -17.38 31.84
CA GLY A 227 30.08 -16.10 32.55
C GLY A 227 31.51 -15.52 32.60
N SER A 228 32.45 -16.07 31.83
CA SER A 228 33.81 -15.52 31.73
C SER A 228 33.87 -14.25 30.87
N SER A 229 32.80 -13.90 30.18
CA SER A 229 32.66 -12.67 29.41
C SER A 229 31.22 -12.17 29.42
N SER A 230 31.03 -10.86 29.23
CA SER A 230 29.70 -10.26 29.15
C SER A 230 28.90 -10.88 28.00
N LYS A 231 27.71 -11.40 28.30
CA LYS A 231 26.85 -12.04 27.30
C LYS A 231 26.26 -11.00 26.34
N PRO A 232 26.34 -11.20 25.00
CA PRO A 232 25.72 -10.31 24.03
C PRO A 232 24.20 -10.42 24.08
N HIS A 233 23.53 -9.27 23.94
CA HIS A 233 22.08 -9.19 23.78
C HIS A 233 21.64 -9.63 22.39
N ILE A 234 22.48 -9.32 21.39
CA ILE A 234 22.29 -9.69 19.99
C ILE A 234 23.59 -10.37 19.53
N LEU A 235 23.47 -11.57 19.00
CA LEU A 235 24.57 -12.34 18.45
C LEU A 235 24.28 -12.65 16.98
N VAL A 236 25.14 -12.20 16.07
CA VAL A 236 25.05 -12.47 14.64
C VAL A 236 26.24 -13.34 14.26
N VAL A 237 25.99 -14.55 13.76
CA VAL A 237 27.04 -15.53 13.42
C VAL A 237 26.91 -15.94 11.97
N GLY A 238 28.03 -16.06 11.26
CA GLY A 238 28.08 -16.68 9.95
C GLY A 238 29.52 -16.94 9.51
N ALA A 239 29.80 -18.15 9.05
CA ALA A 239 31.12 -18.54 8.57
C ALA A 239 31.02 -19.78 7.70
N ALA A 240 31.59 -19.73 6.49
CA ALA A 240 31.90 -20.94 5.71
C ALA A 240 32.92 -20.68 4.60
N THR A 241 32.89 -19.48 4.01
CA THR A 241 33.70 -19.19 2.81
C THR A 241 35.20 -19.38 3.04
N TRP A 242 35.68 -19.09 4.25
CA TRP A 242 37.07 -19.33 4.64
C TRP A 242 37.41 -20.82 4.76
N SER A 243 36.53 -21.63 5.35
CA SER A 243 36.72 -23.09 5.42
C SER A 243 36.73 -23.71 4.02
N ILE A 244 35.86 -23.25 3.12
CA ILE A 244 35.89 -23.66 1.71
C ILE A 244 37.22 -23.28 1.07
N LYS A 245 37.69 -22.05 1.28
CA LYS A 245 38.94 -21.54 0.70
C LYS A 245 40.17 -22.32 1.17
N ILE A 246 40.35 -22.44 2.49
CA ILE A 246 41.56 -23.03 3.10
C ILE A 246 41.65 -24.52 2.79
N HIS A 247 40.51 -25.20 2.74
CA HIS A 247 40.45 -26.64 2.45
C HIS A 247 40.14 -26.96 0.99
N ASN A 248 40.34 -26.01 0.08
CA ASN A 248 40.18 -26.19 -1.36
C ASN A 248 38.83 -26.80 -1.78
N GLY A 249 37.75 -26.47 -1.08
CA GLY A 249 36.40 -26.98 -1.36
C GLY A 249 36.20 -28.47 -1.11
N SER A 250 37.04 -29.11 -0.29
CA SER A 250 36.98 -30.56 -0.05
C SER A 250 35.69 -31.02 0.67
N ASN A 251 35.27 -32.25 0.38
CA ASN A 251 34.07 -32.83 1.00
C ASN A 251 34.34 -33.25 2.47
N GLU A 252 35.60 -33.55 2.78
CA GLU A 252 36.08 -33.81 4.13
C GLU A 252 35.90 -32.56 5.01
N ALA A 253 36.22 -31.38 4.49
CA ALA A 253 36.02 -30.12 5.20
C ALA A 253 34.53 -29.83 5.46
N LEU A 254 33.65 -30.11 4.48
CA LEU A 254 32.20 -30.02 4.70
C LEU A 254 31.72 -30.98 5.79
N THR A 255 32.29 -32.18 5.85
CA THR A 255 31.97 -33.16 6.89
C THR A 255 32.42 -32.68 8.27
N GLN A 256 33.64 -32.11 8.37
CA GLN A 256 34.12 -31.48 9.60
C GLN A 256 33.27 -30.29 10.01
N TYR A 257 32.85 -29.47 9.05
CA TYR A 257 31.94 -28.34 9.29
C TYR A 257 30.60 -28.82 9.88
N LYS A 258 30.01 -29.91 9.36
CA LYS A 258 28.80 -30.53 9.93
C LYS A 258 28.99 -30.94 11.40
N ILE A 259 30.12 -31.58 11.72
CA ILE A 259 30.46 -31.98 13.09
C ILE A 259 30.59 -30.74 14.00
N ASN A 260 31.31 -29.72 13.53
CA ASN A 260 31.55 -28.51 14.31
C ASN A 260 30.26 -27.72 14.57
N ILE A 261 29.41 -27.53 13.55
CA ILE A 261 28.07 -26.92 13.69
C ILE A 261 27.21 -27.69 14.69
N THR A 262 27.19 -29.03 14.59
CA THR A 262 26.46 -29.89 15.53
C THR A 262 26.92 -29.67 16.96
N SER A 263 28.22 -29.43 17.15
CA SER A 263 28.80 -29.19 18.48
C SER A 263 28.51 -27.80 19.06
N ILE A 264 28.27 -26.78 18.23
CA ILE A 264 27.96 -25.41 18.67
C ILE A 264 26.45 -25.12 18.74
N ALA A 265 25.62 -25.84 17.97
CA ALA A 265 24.16 -25.69 17.95
C ALA A 265 23.52 -25.64 19.36
N PRO A 266 23.79 -26.58 20.29
CA PRO A 266 23.21 -26.52 21.63
C PRO A 266 23.70 -25.31 22.46
N LEU A 267 24.92 -24.83 22.20
CA LEU A 267 25.45 -23.62 22.84
C LEU A 267 24.70 -22.37 22.36
N LEU A 268 24.50 -22.26 21.04
CA LEU A 268 23.73 -21.18 20.43
C LEU A 268 22.28 -21.17 20.94
N GLU A 269 21.63 -22.33 21.06
CA GLU A 269 20.28 -22.43 21.63
C GLU A 269 20.22 -22.01 23.11
N LYS A 270 21.23 -22.38 23.91
CA LYS A 270 21.32 -21.93 25.30
C LYS A 270 21.47 -20.41 25.38
N LEU A 271 22.22 -19.79 24.47
CA LEU A 271 22.30 -18.34 24.36
C LEU A 271 20.96 -17.71 23.95
N ALA A 272 20.29 -18.31 22.96
CA ALA A 272 19.02 -17.86 22.38
C ALA A 272 17.87 -17.75 23.39
N ARG A 273 17.99 -18.37 24.58
CA ARG A 273 17.00 -18.22 25.66
C ARG A 273 16.87 -16.78 26.15
N ASN A 274 17.98 -16.02 26.18
CA ASN A 274 17.99 -14.64 26.70
C ASN A 274 18.59 -13.61 25.72
N SER A 275 19.00 -14.06 24.53
CA SER A 275 19.62 -13.20 23.50
C SER A 275 18.95 -13.46 22.16
N ASP A 276 18.92 -12.46 21.29
CA ASP A 276 18.56 -12.67 19.89
C ASP A 276 19.78 -13.23 19.14
N VAL A 277 19.72 -14.52 18.75
CA VAL A 277 20.82 -15.22 18.06
C VAL A 277 20.44 -15.47 16.60
N TYR A 278 21.26 -14.94 15.69
CA TYR A 278 21.07 -15.01 14.24
C TYR A 278 22.18 -15.84 13.61
N TRP A 279 21.80 -16.76 12.73
CA TRP A 279 22.71 -17.47 11.84
C TRP A 279 22.52 -16.97 10.41
N VAL A 280 23.48 -16.22 9.89
CA VAL A 280 23.43 -15.63 8.55
C VAL A 280 23.91 -16.66 7.53
N LEU A 281 23.05 -16.98 6.57
CA LEU A 281 23.44 -17.87 5.48
C LEU A 281 24.51 -17.21 4.62
N GLN A 282 25.33 -18.06 4.01
CA GLN A 282 26.37 -17.62 3.11
C GLN A 282 25.70 -17.27 1.77
N ASP A 283 25.79 -16.01 1.38
CA ASP A 283 25.20 -15.57 0.12
C ASP A 283 26.00 -16.11 -1.10
N PRO A 284 25.41 -16.18 -2.30
CA PRO A 284 26.13 -16.64 -3.49
C PRO A 284 27.36 -15.78 -3.82
N VAL A 285 28.19 -16.31 -4.70
CA VAL A 285 29.37 -15.66 -5.29
C VAL A 285 29.21 -15.54 -6.79
N TYR A 286 29.79 -14.49 -7.38
CA TYR A 286 29.89 -14.37 -8.83
C TYR A 286 31.20 -15.01 -9.28
N GLU A 287 31.11 -16.29 -9.64
CA GLU A 287 32.26 -17.20 -9.83
C GLU A 287 33.28 -16.68 -10.86
N ASP A 288 32.80 -16.07 -11.95
CA ASP A 288 33.66 -15.54 -13.02
C ASP A 288 34.56 -14.37 -12.57
N MET A 289 34.15 -13.64 -11.53
CA MET A 289 34.88 -12.50 -10.98
C MET A 289 35.79 -12.87 -9.80
N LEU A 290 35.78 -14.13 -9.38
CA LEU A 290 36.65 -14.59 -8.29
C LEU A 290 38.11 -14.67 -8.76
N SER A 291 39.02 -14.13 -7.94
CA SER A 291 40.45 -14.34 -8.12
C SER A 291 40.81 -15.84 -8.12
N GLU A 292 41.91 -16.25 -8.77
CA GLU A 292 42.42 -17.64 -8.74
C GLU A 292 42.48 -18.22 -7.32
N SER A 293 42.91 -17.42 -6.33
CA SER A 293 43.00 -17.83 -4.92
C SER A 293 41.66 -18.14 -4.23
N ARG A 294 40.53 -17.90 -4.91
CA ARG A 294 39.16 -18.04 -4.42
C ARG A 294 38.29 -18.93 -5.31
N LYS A 295 38.80 -19.44 -6.43
CA LYS A 295 38.02 -20.23 -7.39
C LYS A 295 37.42 -21.51 -6.83
N MET A 296 37.98 -22.05 -5.75
CA MET A 296 37.40 -23.20 -5.04
C MET A 296 36.06 -22.88 -4.35
N ILE A 297 35.73 -21.59 -4.17
CA ILE A 297 34.47 -21.14 -3.59
C ILE A 297 33.43 -21.09 -4.71
N THR A 298 32.74 -22.20 -4.93
CA THR A 298 31.62 -22.27 -5.89
C THR A 298 30.27 -22.15 -5.17
N ASN A 299 29.22 -21.77 -5.89
CA ASN A 299 27.87 -21.70 -5.35
C ASN A 299 27.37 -23.07 -4.90
N GLU A 300 27.75 -24.15 -5.60
CA GLU A 300 27.45 -25.53 -5.17
C GLU A 300 28.03 -25.83 -3.78
N LYS A 301 29.28 -25.43 -3.52
CA LYS A 301 29.91 -25.61 -2.21
C LYS A 301 29.22 -24.74 -1.15
N ILE A 302 28.94 -23.48 -1.46
CA ILE A 302 28.21 -22.59 -0.55
C ILE A 302 26.85 -23.19 -0.15
N ASP A 303 26.14 -23.77 -1.11
CA ASP A 303 24.81 -24.37 -0.89
C ASP A 303 24.91 -25.61 0.00
N GLY A 304 25.91 -26.47 -0.22
CA GLY A 304 26.16 -27.61 0.66
C GLY A 304 26.46 -27.21 2.11
N TYR A 305 27.21 -26.12 2.34
CA TYR A 305 27.48 -25.60 3.69
C TYR A 305 26.24 -24.93 4.31
N ASN A 306 25.44 -24.22 3.53
CA ASN A 306 24.19 -23.63 3.99
C ASN A 306 23.18 -24.71 4.37
N GLU A 307 22.98 -25.72 3.53
CA GLU A 307 22.09 -26.85 3.80
C GLU A 307 22.52 -27.61 5.08
N ALA A 308 23.83 -27.84 5.25
CA ALA A 308 24.37 -28.41 6.48
C ALA A 308 24.01 -27.56 7.71
N ALA A 309 24.19 -26.24 7.65
CA ALA A 309 23.87 -25.36 8.77
C ALA A 309 22.37 -25.33 9.07
N VAL A 310 21.53 -25.17 8.05
CA VAL A 310 20.06 -25.11 8.18
C VAL A 310 19.50 -26.41 8.72
N SER A 311 19.90 -27.55 8.16
CA SER A 311 19.40 -28.86 8.58
C SER A 311 19.70 -29.14 10.06
N ILE A 312 20.89 -28.80 10.54
CA ILE A 312 21.30 -29.01 11.94
C ILE A 312 20.58 -28.01 12.87
N LEU A 313 20.61 -26.72 12.56
CA LEU A 313 20.03 -25.67 13.42
C LEU A 313 18.51 -25.80 13.51
N ASN A 314 17.81 -26.13 12.42
CA ASN A 314 16.36 -26.35 12.45
C ASN A 314 15.97 -27.64 13.17
N SER A 315 16.75 -28.72 13.01
CA SER A 315 16.47 -30.00 13.69
C SER A 315 16.64 -29.87 15.20
N SER A 316 17.72 -29.22 15.64
CA SER A 316 17.96 -28.92 17.04
C SER A 316 16.82 -28.06 17.63
N SER A 317 16.36 -27.07 16.83
CA SER A 317 15.30 -26.15 17.23
C SER A 317 13.90 -26.77 17.36
N LYS A 318 13.61 -27.96 16.80
CA LYS A 318 12.27 -28.59 16.88
C LYS A 318 11.87 -28.93 18.33
N ASN A 319 12.84 -29.13 19.21
CA ASN A 319 12.61 -29.52 20.61
C ASN A 319 12.83 -28.38 21.62
N SER A 320 13.29 -27.20 21.17
CA SER A 320 13.61 -26.05 22.04
C SER A 320 12.57 -24.93 21.92
N LYS A 321 12.19 -24.33 23.07
CA LYS A 321 11.36 -23.11 23.12
C LYS A 321 12.10 -21.86 22.61
N ALA A 322 13.43 -21.88 22.61
CA ALA A 322 14.28 -20.79 22.14
C ALA A 322 15.00 -21.23 20.86
N LYS A 323 14.86 -20.45 19.78
CA LYS A 323 15.30 -20.82 18.44
C LYS A 323 16.43 -19.92 17.95
N VAL A 324 17.45 -20.53 17.37
CA VAL A 324 18.44 -19.82 16.54
C VAL A 324 17.74 -19.38 15.27
N LYS A 325 17.79 -18.09 14.94
CA LYS A 325 17.08 -17.50 13.80
C LYS A 325 17.96 -17.54 12.57
N VAL A 326 17.57 -18.32 11.55
CA VAL A 326 18.30 -18.35 10.29
C VAL A 326 17.92 -17.12 9.45
N VAL A 327 18.92 -16.39 8.95
CA VAL A 327 18.72 -15.24 8.07
C VAL A 327 19.01 -15.68 6.64
N SER A 328 17.98 -16.11 5.92
CA SER A 328 18.09 -16.51 4.51
C SER A 328 17.73 -15.38 3.54
N ALA A 329 17.07 -14.32 4.01
CA ALA A 329 16.73 -13.16 3.18
C ALA A 329 17.98 -12.46 2.62
N SER A 330 19.13 -12.48 3.32
CA SER A 330 20.39 -11.93 2.79
C SER A 330 20.85 -12.66 1.52
N ARG A 331 20.62 -13.98 1.46
CA ARG A 331 20.93 -14.79 0.31
C ARG A 331 20.06 -14.42 -0.90
N LEU A 332 18.76 -14.29 -0.71
CA LEU A 332 17.84 -13.88 -1.80
C LEU A 332 18.19 -12.48 -2.33
N ILE A 333 18.54 -11.56 -1.43
CA ILE A 333 19.02 -10.23 -1.82
C ILE A 333 20.29 -10.34 -2.68
N ALA A 334 21.23 -11.20 -2.28
CA ALA A 334 22.47 -11.40 -2.99
C ALA A 334 22.30 -12.10 -4.34
N GLU A 335 21.39 -13.06 -4.47
CA GLU A 335 21.09 -13.73 -5.75
C GLU A 335 20.76 -12.72 -6.86
N GLU A 336 20.06 -11.63 -6.53
CA GLU A 336 19.74 -10.56 -7.49
C GLU A 336 20.85 -9.50 -7.65
N THR A 337 21.77 -9.36 -6.68
CA THR A 337 22.72 -8.23 -6.61
C THR A 337 24.19 -8.61 -6.74
N ILE A 338 24.53 -9.89 -6.65
CA ILE A 338 25.92 -10.38 -6.64
C ILE A 338 26.67 -10.05 -7.94
N ILE A 339 25.95 -9.90 -9.06
CA ILE A 339 26.53 -9.47 -10.35
C ILE A 339 27.19 -8.09 -10.29
N GLN A 340 26.81 -7.25 -9.32
CA GLN A 340 27.40 -5.92 -9.09
C GLN A 340 28.62 -5.98 -8.16
N SER A 341 29.06 -7.17 -7.74
CA SER A 341 30.23 -7.35 -6.89
C SER A 341 31.50 -6.95 -7.62
N SER A 342 32.42 -6.31 -6.89
CA SER A 342 33.73 -5.89 -7.43
C SER A 342 34.78 -7.01 -7.43
N ASP A 343 34.61 -8.03 -6.58
CA ASP A 343 35.59 -9.11 -6.41
C ASP A 343 34.98 -10.52 -6.42
N GLY A 344 33.73 -10.61 -6.87
CA GLY A 344 32.92 -11.83 -6.95
C GLY A 344 32.46 -12.39 -5.59
N LEU A 345 32.96 -11.89 -4.46
CA LEU A 345 32.69 -12.43 -3.12
C LEU A 345 31.87 -11.48 -2.25
N HIS A 346 32.19 -10.19 -2.28
CA HIS A 346 31.60 -9.20 -1.39
C HIS A 346 30.42 -8.48 -2.05
N LEU A 347 29.33 -8.31 -1.29
CA LEU A 347 28.11 -7.69 -1.77
C LEU A 347 28.23 -6.17 -1.92
N PRO A 348 27.48 -5.55 -2.86
CA PRO A 348 27.39 -4.10 -2.95
C PRO A 348 26.82 -3.49 -1.66
N GLU A 349 27.17 -2.24 -1.37
CA GLU A 349 26.80 -1.54 -0.12
C GLU A 349 25.28 -1.53 0.11
N SER A 350 24.47 -1.29 -0.92
CA SER A 350 23.00 -1.28 -0.82
C SER A 350 22.41 -2.59 -0.30
N SER A 351 22.97 -3.74 -0.73
CA SER A 351 22.52 -5.06 -0.29
C SER A 351 22.88 -5.30 1.17
N ARG A 352 24.09 -4.90 1.57
CA ARG A 352 24.57 -5.02 2.96
C ARG A 352 23.78 -4.12 3.93
N GLU A 353 23.46 -2.89 3.50
CA GLU A 353 22.58 -1.98 4.24
C GLU A 353 21.18 -2.58 4.41
N THR A 354 20.65 -3.22 3.38
CA THR A 354 19.34 -3.89 3.45
C THR A 354 19.37 -5.04 4.46
N SER A 355 20.41 -5.89 4.44
CA SER A 355 20.57 -6.96 5.43
C SER A 355 20.71 -6.44 6.87
N ALA A 356 21.44 -5.33 7.06
CA ALA A 356 21.52 -4.67 8.36
C ALA A 356 20.16 -4.12 8.82
N MET A 357 19.39 -3.55 7.90
CA MET A 357 18.02 -3.07 8.15
C MET A 357 17.05 -4.19 8.51
N ILE A 358 17.21 -5.39 7.93
CA ILE A 358 16.44 -6.59 8.31
C ILE A 358 16.71 -6.96 9.77
N LEU A 359 17.98 -7.01 10.18
CA LEU A 359 18.35 -7.29 11.58
C LEU A 359 17.79 -6.23 12.53
N MET A 360 17.90 -4.96 12.17
CA MET A 360 17.35 -3.84 12.95
C MET A 360 15.84 -3.96 13.09
N ASN A 361 15.11 -4.25 12.01
CA ASN A 361 13.65 -4.42 12.05
C ASN A 361 13.25 -5.62 12.91
N ASN A 362 14.00 -6.73 12.85
CA ASN A 362 13.69 -7.92 13.66
C ASN A 362 13.82 -7.65 15.16
N HIS A 363 14.84 -6.90 15.57
CA HIS A 363 15.08 -6.60 16.98
C HIS A 363 14.31 -5.38 17.50
N CYS A 364 14.27 -4.29 16.74
CA CYS A 364 13.80 -2.99 17.24
C CYS A 364 12.30 -2.75 17.06
N ASN A 365 11.62 -3.41 16.11
CA ASN A 365 10.20 -3.13 15.86
C ASN A 365 9.31 -3.50 17.06
N LYS A 366 9.70 -4.50 17.86
CA LYS A 366 9.03 -4.86 19.12
C LYS A 366 9.16 -3.78 20.21
N ILE A 367 10.22 -2.96 20.14
CA ILE A 367 10.55 -1.92 21.12
C ILE A 367 9.98 -0.57 20.68
N VAL A 368 10.37 -0.10 19.50
CA VAL A 368 10.01 1.23 18.97
C VAL A 368 8.56 1.29 18.52
N LYS A 369 8.03 0.18 17.99
CA LYS A 369 6.66 0.07 17.45
C LYS A 369 6.36 1.17 16.41
N PRO A 370 7.13 1.24 15.31
CA PRO A 370 6.93 2.25 14.26
C PRO A 370 5.52 2.17 13.65
N ILE A 371 5.02 3.29 13.12
CA ILE A 371 3.67 3.39 12.55
C ILE A 371 3.64 2.89 11.09
N ASP A 372 4.76 3.03 10.40
CA ASP A 372 4.98 2.70 8.98
C ASP A 372 5.59 1.30 8.76
N GLY A 373 6.07 0.64 9.82
CA GLY A 373 6.53 -0.76 9.78
C GLY A 373 5.51 -1.72 10.38
N SER A 374 5.41 -2.93 9.82
CA SER A 374 4.54 -4.00 10.33
C SER A 374 5.25 -5.33 10.60
N CYS A 375 6.49 -5.49 10.15
CA CYS A 375 7.28 -6.68 10.47
C CYS A 375 7.66 -6.72 11.97
N CYS A 376 7.64 -7.88 12.60
CA CYS A 376 8.09 -8.07 13.99
C CYS A 376 7.44 -7.18 15.04
N GLN A 377 6.23 -6.70 14.77
CA GLN A 377 5.52 -5.84 15.70
C GLN A 377 4.48 -6.66 16.47
N PRO A 378 4.44 -6.53 17.81
CA PRO A 378 3.36 -7.15 18.58
C PRO A 378 2.02 -6.52 18.19
N GLN A 379 0.97 -7.33 18.18
CA GLN A 379 -0.37 -6.80 17.92
C GLN A 379 -0.74 -5.79 19.01
N PRO A 380 -1.18 -4.58 18.65
CA PRO A 380 -1.59 -3.59 19.64
C PRO A 380 -2.83 -4.12 20.39
N PRO A 381 -2.88 -4.02 21.73
CA PRO A 381 -4.07 -4.39 22.47
C PRO A 381 -5.23 -3.45 22.09
N MET A 382 -6.45 -3.98 22.05
CA MET A 382 -7.64 -3.15 21.79
C MET A 382 -7.84 -2.14 22.92
N THR A 383 -8.04 -0.87 22.55
CA THR A 383 -8.34 0.20 23.51
C THR A 383 -9.73 0.02 24.12
N LEU A 384 -10.00 0.65 25.27
CA LEU A 384 -11.31 0.61 25.91
C LEU A 384 -12.41 1.10 24.96
N ILE A 385 -12.14 2.18 24.22
CA ILE A 385 -13.06 2.77 23.24
C ILE A 385 -13.37 1.77 22.13
N GLN A 386 -12.35 1.10 21.58
CA GLN A 386 -12.55 0.06 20.57
C GLN A 386 -13.38 -1.10 21.10
N LYS A 387 -13.09 -1.58 22.32
CA LYS A 387 -13.87 -2.65 22.97
C LYS A 387 -15.34 -2.26 23.09
N LEU A 388 -15.64 -1.07 23.60
CA LEU A 388 -17.01 -0.56 23.72
C LEU A 388 -17.70 -0.46 22.35
N ALA A 389 -16.99 0.05 21.33
CA ALA A 389 -17.52 0.14 19.98
C ALA A 389 -17.83 -1.24 19.37
N PHE A 390 -16.92 -2.22 19.52
CA PHE A 390 -17.17 -3.58 19.06
C PHE A 390 -18.30 -4.26 19.84
N CYS A 391 -18.39 -4.05 21.16
CA CYS A 391 -19.52 -4.54 21.96
C CYS A 391 -20.86 -3.96 21.49
N PHE A 392 -20.91 -2.66 21.20
CA PHE A 392 -22.10 -1.99 20.67
C PHE A 392 -22.51 -2.51 19.28
N LEU A 393 -21.54 -2.68 18.38
CA LEU A 393 -21.81 -3.22 17.04
C LEU A 393 -22.23 -4.69 17.11
N ALA A 394 -21.61 -5.49 17.99
CA ALA A 394 -21.96 -6.90 18.19
C ALA A 394 -23.35 -7.06 18.83
N SER A 395 -23.70 -6.26 19.83
CA SER A 395 -25.04 -6.30 20.43
C SER A 395 -26.12 -5.92 19.43
N SER A 396 -25.82 -5.00 18.51
CA SER A 396 -26.73 -4.63 17.41
C SER A 396 -26.96 -5.77 16.42
N VAL A 397 -25.92 -6.56 16.13
CA VAL A 397 -26.04 -7.78 15.30
C VAL A 397 -26.89 -8.84 16.01
N ILE A 398 -26.65 -9.08 17.29
CA ILE A 398 -27.43 -10.02 18.11
C ILE A 398 -28.89 -9.58 18.19
N GLY A 399 -29.15 -8.29 18.43
CA GLY A 399 -30.49 -7.72 18.44
C GLY A 399 -31.23 -7.91 17.11
N TYR A 400 -30.54 -7.71 15.97
CA TYR A 400 -31.10 -8.01 14.64
C TYR A 400 -31.47 -9.49 14.49
N LEU A 401 -30.56 -10.41 14.87
CA LEU A 401 -30.81 -11.85 14.79
C LEU A 401 -31.99 -12.27 15.67
N ILE A 402 -32.11 -11.72 16.88
CA ILE A 402 -33.25 -11.99 17.77
C ILE A 402 -34.57 -11.53 17.12
N LEU A 403 -34.60 -10.33 16.52
CA LEU A 403 -35.79 -9.83 15.82
C LEU A 403 -36.17 -10.70 14.62
N VAL A 404 -35.18 -11.17 13.85
CA VAL A 404 -35.40 -12.11 12.73
C VAL A 404 -35.95 -13.45 13.23
N LEU A 405 -35.41 -13.98 14.33
CA LEU A 405 -35.89 -15.23 14.94
C LEU A 405 -37.31 -15.11 15.48
N ILE A 406 -37.64 -14.01 16.17
CA ILE A 406 -39.01 -13.72 16.65
C ILE A 406 -39.97 -13.66 15.46
N ARG A 407 -39.59 -12.99 14.37
CA ARG A 407 -40.40 -12.90 13.15
C ARG A 407 -40.59 -14.27 12.48
N HIS A 408 -39.54 -15.08 12.40
CA HIS A 408 -39.63 -16.41 11.82
C HIS A 408 -40.57 -17.31 12.65
N ASN A 409 -40.48 -17.24 13.99
CA ASN A 409 -41.34 -18.00 14.89
C ASN A 409 -42.81 -17.52 14.83
N ASN A 410 -43.06 -16.21 14.78
CA ASN A 410 -44.41 -15.66 14.61
C ASN A 410 -45.00 -16.02 13.23
N ASN A 411 -44.19 -16.02 12.17
CA ASN A 411 -44.63 -16.46 10.85
C ASN A 411 -44.91 -17.96 10.79
N GLN A 412 -44.12 -18.81 11.49
CA GLN A 412 -44.41 -20.24 11.62
C GLN A 412 -45.70 -20.49 12.41
N LYS A 413 -45.93 -19.78 13.53
CA LYS A 413 -47.19 -19.85 14.30
C LYS A 413 -48.41 -19.42 13.47
N ASN A 414 -48.28 -18.37 12.66
CA ASN A 414 -49.37 -17.92 11.80
C ASN A 414 -49.63 -18.87 10.61
N LYS A 415 -48.63 -19.66 10.17
CA LYS A 415 -48.77 -20.62 9.07
C LYS A 415 -49.35 -21.97 9.50
N LEU A 416 -49.27 -22.30 10.79
CA LEU A 416 -49.82 -23.54 11.37
C LEU A 416 -51.33 -23.45 11.69
N CYS A 417 -51.95 -22.26 11.59
CA CYS A 417 -53.37 -22.04 11.92
C CYS A 417 -54.21 -21.50 10.75
N THR A 418 -53.94 -21.93 9.51
CA THR A 418 -54.90 -21.78 8.40
C THR A 418 -55.62 -23.11 8.18
N ASP A 419 -56.57 -23.40 9.07
CA ASP A 419 -57.67 -24.32 8.76
C ASP A 419 -58.79 -23.56 8.03
N MET A 420 -59.45 -24.33 7.20
CA MET A 420 -60.32 -23.99 6.10
C MET A 420 -61.71 -23.55 6.58
N GLU A 421 -61.93 -22.25 6.81
CA GLU A 421 -63.22 -21.55 6.62
C GLU A 421 -63.14 -20.10 7.11
N SER A 422 -63.47 -19.15 6.21
CA SER A 422 -64.04 -17.83 6.45
C SER A 422 -63.44 -16.82 5.47
N GLY A 423 -64.23 -16.51 4.43
CA GLY A 423 -64.06 -15.32 3.65
C GLY A 423 -64.53 -14.11 4.45
N GLU A 424 -63.62 -13.47 5.16
CA GLU A 424 -63.74 -12.07 5.56
C GLU A 424 -62.40 -11.37 5.38
N GLU A 425 -62.39 -10.29 4.61
CA GLU A 425 -61.28 -9.35 4.49
C GLU A 425 -60.92 -8.77 5.87
N LYS A 426 -60.00 -9.43 6.58
CA LYS A 426 -59.34 -8.84 7.74
C LYS A 426 -58.35 -7.77 7.26
N LYS A 427 -58.75 -6.50 7.38
CA LYS A 427 -57.83 -5.35 7.37
C LYS A 427 -56.63 -5.62 8.30
N PRO A 428 -55.38 -5.43 7.86
CA PRO A 428 -54.22 -5.70 8.71
C PRO A 428 -54.15 -4.67 9.85
N ALA A 429 -54.11 -5.18 11.08
CA ALA A 429 -54.04 -4.40 12.31
C ALA A 429 -52.75 -3.56 12.40
N THR A 430 -52.94 -2.30 12.81
CA THR A 430 -52.02 -1.16 12.85
C THR A 430 -50.95 -1.24 13.97
N ASN A 431 -50.17 -2.32 14.07
CA ASN A 431 -49.05 -2.44 15.03
C ASN A 431 -47.66 -2.55 14.36
N SER A 432 -47.54 -2.21 13.07
CA SER A 432 -46.35 -2.44 12.23
C SER A 432 -45.26 -1.33 12.12
N PRO A 433 -45.45 -0.03 12.46
CA PRO A 433 -44.47 1.00 12.12
C PRO A 433 -43.25 1.04 13.07
N THR A 434 -43.43 0.75 14.35
CA THR A 434 -42.35 0.85 15.35
C THR A 434 -41.38 -0.33 15.25
N ILE A 435 -41.91 -1.54 15.05
CA ILE A 435 -41.10 -2.76 14.85
C ILE A 435 -40.30 -2.67 13.55
N SER A 436 -40.90 -2.14 12.47
CA SER A 436 -40.21 -1.97 11.18
C SER A 436 -39.12 -0.89 11.22
N THR A 437 -39.31 0.19 11.99
CA THR A 437 -38.29 1.23 12.18
C THR A 437 -37.09 0.71 12.98
N LEU A 438 -37.35 -0.04 14.06
CA LEU A 438 -36.30 -0.64 14.88
C LEU A 438 -35.53 -1.73 14.12
N GLU A 439 -36.23 -2.56 13.35
CA GLU A 439 -35.63 -3.56 12.45
C GLU A 439 -34.70 -2.89 11.43
N THR A 440 -35.14 -1.79 10.81
CA THR A 440 -34.33 -1.02 9.84
C THR A 440 -33.08 -0.42 10.49
N LEU A 441 -33.20 0.07 11.73
CA LEU A 441 -32.06 0.58 12.51
C LEU A 441 -31.04 -0.52 12.78
N PHE A 442 -31.46 -1.64 13.36
CA PHE A 442 -30.58 -2.76 13.66
C PHE A 442 -29.96 -3.38 12.40
N GLN A 443 -30.71 -3.47 11.30
CA GLN A 443 -30.16 -3.92 10.02
C GLN A 443 -29.07 -2.98 9.50
N SER A 444 -29.25 -1.66 9.64
CA SER A 444 -28.26 -0.66 9.22
C SER A 444 -27.02 -0.70 10.10
N LEU A 445 -27.18 -0.85 11.42
CA LEU A 445 -26.08 -1.01 12.37
C LEU A 445 -25.32 -2.32 12.16
N CYS A 446 -26.02 -3.41 11.86
CA CYS A 446 -25.42 -4.70 11.50
C CYS A 446 -24.55 -4.57 10.24
N LYS A 447 -25.07 -3.95 9.17
CA LYS A 447 -24.29 -3.68 7.95
C LYS A 447 -23.05 -2.83 8.25
N LEU A 448 -23.20 -1.77 9.04
CA LEU A 448 -22.08 -0.93 9.47
C LEU A 448 -21.05 -1.74 10.26
N GLY A 449 -21.49 -2.56 11.21
CA GLY A 449 -20.63 -3.41 12.02
C GLY A 449 -19.81 -4.41 11.19
N LEU A 450 -20.41 -5.03 10.19
CA LEU A 450 -19.72 -5.91 9.26
C LEU A 450 -18.67 -5.17 8.43
N ILE A 451 -18.99 -3.98 7.91
CA ILE A 451 -18.04 -3.15 7.14
C ILE A 451 -16.88 -2.69 8.02
N MET A 452 -17.17 -2.22 9.25
CA MET A 452 -16.14 -1.78 10.19
C MET A 452 -15.26 -2.95 10.66
N GLY A 453 -15.86 -4.11 10.92
CA GLY A 453 -15.12 -5.34 11.23
C GLY A 453 -14.20 -5.76 10.09
N TYR A 454 -14.68 -5.69 8.84
CA TYR A 454 -13.85 -5.95 7.66
C TYR A 454 -12.67 -4.99 7.56
N PHE A 455 -12.89 -3.68 7.72
CA PHE A 455 -11.80 -2.69 7.70
C PHE A 455 -10.78 -2.92 8.81
N TYR A 456 -11.25 -3.26 10.02
CA TYR A 456 -10.37 -3.60 11.12
C TYR A 456 -9.52 -4.85 10.82
N LEU A 457 -10.09 -5.88 10.18
CA LEU A 457 -9.36 -7.08 9.77
C LEU A 457 -8.35 -6.79 8.64
N CYS A 458 -8.65 -5.87 7.73
CA CYS A 458 -7.74 -5.50 6.65
C CYS A 458 -6.51 -4.72 7.14
N ASP A 459 -6.66 -3.82 8.10
CA ASP A 459 -5.58 -2.91 8.52
C ASP A 459 -4.92 -3.35 9.84
N ARG A 460 -5.74 -3.62 10.88
CA ARG A 460 -5.24 -3.90 12.23
C ARG A 460 -4.93 -5.37 12.46
N ALA A 461 -5.70 -6.29 11.87
CA ALA A 461 -5.37 -7.71 11.95
C ALA A 461 -4.28 -8.09 10.94
N ASN A 462 -3.52 -9.12 11.29
CA ASN A 462 -2.58 -9.76 10.38
C ASN A 462 -3.31 -10.90 9.66
N LEU A 463 -4.42 -10.59 8.96
CA LEU A 463 -5.14 -11.60 8.15
C LEU A 463 -4.71 -11.51 6.69
N PHE A 464 -4.68 -10.29 6.15
CA PHE A 464 -4.23 -10.03 4.79
C PHE A 464 -2.75 -9.64 4.76
N MET A 465 -2.09 -9.95 3.65
CA MET A 465 -0.68 -9.61 3.46
C MET A 465 -0.52 -8.09 3.37
N LYS A 466 0.52 -7.56 4.02
CA LYS A 466 0.88 -6.15 3.96
C LYS A 466 2.08 -5.98 3.06
N GLU A 467 2.02 -5.02 2.14
CA GLU A 467 3.08 -4.72 1.19
C GLU A 467 3.23 -3.21 1.05
N ASN A 468 4.45 -2.74 0.81
CA ASN A 468 4.67 -1.33 0.49
C ASN A 468 4.11 -0.99 -0.89
N LYS A 469 3.61 0.24 -1.01
CA LYS A 469 3.14 0.76 -2.29
C LYS A 469 4.33 1.04 -3.18
N PHE A 470 4.29 0.55 -4.41
CA PHE A 470 5.34 0.77 -5.40
C PHE A 470 4.75 1.39 -6.68
N TYR A 471 5.29 2.55 -7.05
CA TYR A 471 4.86 3.27 -8.24
C TYR A 471 5.50 2.68 -9.49
N THR A 472 4.66 2.34 -10.47
CA THR A 472 5.08 2.13 -11.85
C THR A 472 4.13 2.90 -12.76
N HIS A 473 4.61 3.34 -13.92
CA HIS A 473 3.74 4.00 -14.90
C HIS A 473 2.57 3.10 -15.31
N SER A 474 2.82 1.81 -15.52
CA SER A 474 1.79 0.83 -15.88
C SER A 474 0.74 0.66 -14.79
N SER A 475 1.14 0.50 -13.52
CA SER A 475 0.20 0.33 -12.40
C SER A 475 -0.70 1.54 -12.16
N PHE A 476 -0.30 2.74 -12.62
CA PHE A 476 -1.10 3.95 -12.52
C PHE A 476 -1.97 4.20 -13.76
N PHE A 477 -1.39 4.16 -14.96
CA PHE A 477 -2.11 4.55 -16.18
C PHE A 477 -3.07 3.47 -16.70
N ILE A 478 -2.76 2.18 -16.53
CA ILE A 478 -3.65 1.10 -17.00
C ILE A 478 -5.03 1.17 -16.32
N PRO A 479 -5.14 1.28 -14.97
CA PRO A 479 -6.45 1.46 -14.33
C PRO A 479 -7.18 2.72 -14.80
N ILE A 480 -6.48 3.83 -15.06
CA ILE A 480 -7.10 5.06 -15.56
C ILE A 480 -7.70 4.84 -16.94
N ILE A 481 -6.95 4.24 -17.86
CA ILE A 481 -7.43 3.91 -19.21
C ILE A 481 -8.62 2.97 -19.12
N TYR A 482 -8.56 1.96 -18.25
CA TYR A 482 -9.64 1.00 -18.05
C TYR A 482 -10.94 1.68 -17.59
N ILE A 483 -10.87 2.54 -16.56
CA ILE A 483 -12.04 3.28 -16.10
C ILE A 483 -12.54 4.22 -17.19
N LEU A 484 -11.65 4.91 -17.92
CA LEU A 484 -12.02 5.78 -19.05
C LEU A 484 -12.80 5.02 -20.13
N VAL A 485 -12.33 3.84 -20.52
CA VAL A 485 -13.00 2.97 -21.49
C VAL A 485 -14.38 2.55 -20.97
N LEU A 486 -14.48 2.09 -19.72
CA LEU A 486 -15.78 1.77 -19.12
C LEU A 486 -16.71 2.99 -19.10
N GLY A 487 -16.21 4.16 -18.72
CA GLY A 487 -16.97 5.40 -18.70
C GLY A 487 -17.59 5.74 -20.06
N VAL A 488 -16.83 5.58 -21.14
CA VAL A 488 -17.30 5.81 -22.52
C VAL A 488 -18.40 4.83 -22.92
N PHE A 489 -18.34 3.56 -22.49
CA PHE A 489 -19.38 2.57 -22.81
C PHE A 489 -20.66 2.74 -21.98
N TYR A 490 -20.59 3.34 -20.80
CA TYR A 490 -21.70 3.48 -19.85
C TYR A 490 -22.23 4.92 -19.72
N THR A 491 -22.18 5.71 -20.78
CA THR A 491 -22.75 7.07 -20.78
C THR A 491 -24.28 7.07 -20.80
N GLU A 492 -24.90 7.97 -20.04
CA GLU A 492 -26.35 8.23 -20.05
C GLU A 492 -26.64 9.67 -20.48
N ASN A 493 -27.77 9.87 -21.17
CA ASN A 493 -28.21 11.22 -21.54
C ASN A 493 -28.76 11.95 -20.32
N THR A 494 -28.30 13.19 -20.10
CA THR A 494 -28.78 14.03 -18.99
C THR A 494 -30.20 14.52 -19.24
N LYS A 495 -31.00 14.60 -18.17
CA LYS A 495 -32.39 15.10 -18.27
C LYS A 495 -32.50 16.62 -18.36
N GLU A 496 -31.46 17.32 -17.91
CA GLU A 496 -31.41 18.79 -17.89
C GLU A 496 -30.43 19.32 -18.93
N THR A 497 -30.83 20.36 -19.68
CA THR A 497 -30.00 21.02 -20.71
C THR A 497 -29.06 22.09 -20.16
N LYS A 498 -29.13 22.40 -18.87
CA LYS A 498 -28.29 23.41 -18.23
C LYS A 498 -26.85 22.91 -18.08
N VAL A 499 -25.89 23.74 -18.49
CA VAL A 499 -24.45 23.49 -18.27
C VAL A 499 -24.16 23.44 -16.77
N LEU A 500 -23.37 22.44 -16.33
CA LEU A 500 -23.09 22.13 -14.91
C LEU A 500 -24.37 21.81 -14.13
N ASN A 501 -25.23 20.98 -14.71
CA ASN A 501 -26.33 20.39 -13.96
C ASN A 501 -25.80 19.48 -12.82
N ARG A 502 -26.70 19.12 -11.90
CA ARG A 502 -26.33 18.29 -10.75
C ARG A 502 -25.70 16.96 -11.18
N GLU A 503 -26.27 16.33 -12.21
CA GLU A 503 -25.81 15.03 -12.75
C GLU A 503 -24.34 15.10 -13.21
N GLN A 504 -23.98 16.11 -14.01
CA GLN A 504 -22.62 16.37 -14.48
C GLN A 504 -21.65 16.64 -13.33
N THR A 505 -22.06 17.43 -12.33
CA THR A 505 -21.18 17.72 -11.18
C THR A 505 -20.98 16.50 -10.28
N ASP A 506 -22.00 15.66 -10.11
CA ASP A 506 -21.90 14.42 -9.33
C ASP A 506 -21.04 13.38 -10.08
N GLU A 507 -21.14 13.30 -11.41
CA GLU A 507 -20.28 12.46 -12.25
C GLU A 507 -18.81 12.91 -12.21
N TRP A 508 -18.54 14.20 -12.36
CA TRP A 508 -17.18 14.74 -12.27
C TRP A 508 -16.57 14.48 -10.88
N LYS A 509 -17.35 14.61 -9.80
CA LYS A 509 -16.90 14.21 -8.46
C LYS A 509 -16.56 12.73 -8.37
N GLY A 510 -17.35 11.86 -8.99
CA GLY A 510 -17.08 10.43 -9.07
C GLY A 510 -15.76 10.12 -9.78
N TRP A 511 -15.52 10.74 -10.94
CA TRP A 511 -14.24 10.63 -11.66
C TRP A 511 -13.05 11.07 -10.82
N MET A 512 -13.17 12.21 -10.14
CA MET A 512 -12.12 12.69 -9.24
C MET A 512 -11.84 11.68 -8.12
N GLN A 513 -12.89 11.10 -7.50
CA GLN A 513 -12.72 10.08 -6.46
C GLN A 513 -11.98 8.84 -6.96
N LEU A 514 -12.32 8.34 -8.15
CA LEU A 514 -11.66 7.17 -8.75
C LEU A 514 -10.18 7.45 -9.06
N VAL A 515 -9.88 8.61 -9.64
CA VAL A 515 -8.50 9.00 -9.94
C VAL A 515 -7.68 9.20 -8.66
N ILE A 516 -8.25 9.84 -7.63
CA ILE A 516 -7.61 9.99 -6.31
C ILE A 516 -7.37 8.63 -5.64
N LEU A 517 -8.31 7.69 -5.79
CA LEU A 517 -8.16 6.33 -5.28
C LEU A 517 -7.01 5.58 -5.97
N ILE A 518 -6.96 5.59 -7.30
CA ILE A 518 -5.88 4.96 -8.08
C ILE A 518 -4.53 5.57 -7.68
N TYR A 519 -4.46 6.90 -7.58
CA TYR A 519 -3.27 7.60 -7.10
C TYR A 519 -2.78 7.08 -5.74
N HIS A 520 -3.69 6.90 -4.78
CA HIS A 520 -3.34 6.41 -3.44
C HIS A 520 -3.02 4.92 -3.37
N ILE A 521 -3.61 4.08 -4.22
CA ILE A 521 -3.32 2.64 -4.29
C ILE A 521 -1.98 2.40 -4.98
N SER A 522 -1.73 3.07 -6.10
CA SER A 522 -0.49 2.93 -6.89
C SER A 522 0.74 3.60 -6.26
N GLY A 523 0.57 4.42 -5.22
CA GLY A 523 1.69 5.14 -4.61
C GLY A 523 2.28 6.23 -5.51
N ALA A 524 1.50 6.78 -6.44
CA ALA A 524 1.96 7.75 -7.45
C ALA A 524 2.33 9.13 -6.89
N SER A 525 2.37 9.30 -5.57
CA SER A 525 2.86 10.51 -4.90
C SER A 525 4.35 10.79 -5.15
N THR A 526 5.12 9.75 -5.48
CA THR A 526 6.55 9.87 -5.80
C THR A 526 6.79 10.55 -7.15
N PHE A 527 5.82 10.51 -8.06
CA PHE A 527 5.91 11.13 -9.37
C PHE A 527 5.29 12.54 -9.36
N LEU A 528 6.15 13.55 -9.39
CA LEU A 528 5.78 14.95 -9.18
C LEU A 528 4.67 15.47 -10.13
N PRO A 529 4.68 15.18 -11.44
CA PRO A 529 3.62 15.66 -12.34
C PRO A 529 2.23 15.14 -11.94
N VAL A 530 2.11 13.86 -11.60
CA VAL A 530 0.83 13.28 -11.15
C VAL A 530 0.41 13.90 -9.81
N TYR A 531 1.35 14.04 -8.87
CA TYR A 531 1.07 14.71 -7.59
C TYR A 531 0.46 16.11 -7.77
N MET A 532 1.02 16.93 -8.66
CA MET A 532 0.48 18.28 -8.93
C MET A 532 -0.95 18.24 -9.50
N HIS A 533 -1.24 17.35 -10.46
CA HIS A 533 -2.58 17.22 -11.03
C HIS A 533 -3.61 16.76 -9.98
N ILE A 534 -3.24 15.80 -9.12
CA ILE A 534 -4.12 15.33 -8.04
C ILE A 534 -4.44 16.47 -7.07
N ARG A 535 -3.49 17.35 -6.77
CA ARG A 535 -3.76 18.53 -5.93
C ARG A 535 -4.79 19.47 -6.55
N VAL A 536 -4.74 19.68 -7.87
CA VAL A 536 -5.75 20.46 -8.60
C VAL A 536 -7.12 19.76 -8.53
N LEU A 537 -7.18 18.44 -8.70
CA LEU A 537 -8.45 17.69 -8.56
C LEU A 537 -9.04 17.79 -7.16
N VAL A 538 -8.22 17.65 -6.11
CA VAL A 538 -8.68 17.78 -4.72
C VAL A 538 -9.21 19.19 -4.44
N ALA A 539 -8.53 20.24 -4.94
CA ALA A 539 -8.99 21.62 -4.82
C ALA A 539 -10.30 21.86 -5.59
N ALA A 540 -10.42 21.35 -6.82
CA ALA A 540 -11.63 21.43 -7.61
C ALA A 540 -12.81 20.70 -6.93
N TYR A 541 -12.57 19.52 -6.34
CA TYR A 541 -13.58 18.78 -5.58
C TYR A 541 -14.07 19.61 -4.37
N LEU A 542 -13.14 20.20 -3.61
CA LEU A 542 -13.48 21.05 -2.47
C LEU A 542 -14.31 22.26 -2.92
N PHE A 543 -13.89 22.92 -4.00
CA PHE A 543 -14.61 24.05 -4.59
C PHE A 543 -16.03 23.66 -5.00
N GLN A 544 -16.22 22.57 -5.74
CA GLN A 544 -17.55 22.10 -6.15
C GLN A 544 -18.45 21.70 -4.98
N THR A 545 -17.86 21.19 -3.89
CA THR A 545 -18.62 20.86 -2.67
C THR A 545 -19.09 22.14 -1.99
N GLY A 546 -18.20 23.13 -1.83
CA GLY A 546 -18.55 24.45 -1.31
C GLY A 546 -19.59 25.16 -2.17
N TYR A 547 -19.37 25.21 -3.49
CA TYR A 547 -20.28 25.82 -4.46
C TYR A 547 -21.69 25.21 -4.43
N GLY A 548 -21.80 23.89 -4.25
CA GLY A 548 -23.10 23.22 -4.11
C GLY A 548 -23.86 23.65 -2.85
N HIS A 549 -23.17 23.77 -1.72
CA HIS A 549 -23.77 24.27 -0.47
C HIS A 549 -24.12 25.76 -0.57
N PHE A 550 -23.22 26.58 -1.12
CA PHE A 550 -23.46 27.99 -1.41
C PHE A 550 -24.71 28.17 -2.29
N SER A 551 -24.77 27.48 -3.43
CA SER A 551 -25.88 27.58 -4.39
C SER A 551 -27.21 27.18 -3.75
N TYR A 552 -27.21 26.18 -2.87
CA TYR A 552 -28.40 25.78 -2.13
C TYR A 552 -28.91 26.89 -1.22
N PHE A 553 -28.03 27.49 -0.39
CA PHE A 553 -28.41 28.58 0.50
C PHE A 553 -28.81 29.85 -0.27
N TRP A 554 -28.09 30.17 -1.35
CA TRP A 554 -28.40 31.29 -2.23
C TRP A 554 -29.78 31.19 -2.88
N ILE A 555 -30.12 30.03 -3.46
CA ILE A 555 -31.36 29.84 -4.21
C ILE A 555 -32.54 29.58 -3.28
N LYS A 556 -32.39 28.68 -2.30
CA LYS A 556 -33.51 28.26 -1.43
C LYS A 556 -33.70 29.16 -0.22
N GLY A 557 -32.64 29.81 0.28
CA GLY A 557 -32.70 30.66 1.47
C GLY A 557 -33.01 29.90 2.78
N ASP A 558 -32.81 28.59 2.82
CA ASP A 558 -33.07 27.77 4.01
C ASP A 558 -31.82 27.66 4.89
N PHE A 559 -31.82 28.39 6.00
CA PHE A 559 -30.73 28.42 7.00
C PHE A 559 -31.06 27.63 8.28
N GLY A 560 -32.05 26.74 8.24
CA GLY A 560 -32.47 25.97 9.41
C GLY A 560 -31.34 25.13 10.03
N ILE A 561 -31.24 25.16 11.36
CA ILE A 561 -30.23 24.38 12.11
C ILE A 561 -30.36 22.88 11.82
N TYR A 562 -31.57 22.37 11.60
CA TYR A 562 -31.82 20.98 11.22
C TYR A 562 -31.03 20.56 9.97
N ARG A 563 -31.03 21.41 8.93
CA ARG A 563 -30.28 21.19 7.68
C ARG A 563 -28.78 21.12 7.95
N VAL A 564 -28.27 22.03 8.78
CA VAL A 564 -26.85 22.08 9.17
C VAL A 564 -26.46 20.78 9.88
N CYS A 565 -27.22 20.37 10.90
CA CYS A 565 -26.99 19.10 11.61
C CYS A 565 -27.03 17.89 10.66
N GLN A 566 -27.99 17.86 9.72
CA GLN A 566 -28.09 16.78 8.73
C GLN A 566 -26.85 16.71 7.82
N VAL A 567 -26.35 17.85 7.34
CA VAL A 567 -25.15 17.92 6.50
C VAL A 567 -23.90 17.52 7.30
N LEU A 568 -23.74 18.06 8.52
CA LEU A 568 -22.63 17.72 9.41
C LEU A 568 -22.60 16.22 9.71
N PHE A 569 -23.75 15.62 10.02
CA PHE A 569 -23.87 14.19 10.22
C PHE A 569 -23.46 13.42 8.96
N ARG A 570 -24.02 13.77 7.79
CA ARG A 570 -23.73 13.09 6.52
C ARG A 570 -22.24 13.13 6.16
N LEU A 571 -21.56 14.25 6.40
CA LEU A 571 -20.14 14.40 6.09
C LEU A 571 -19.25 13.62 7.07
N ASN A 572 -19.59 13.62 8.36
CA ASN A 572 -18.68 13.16 9.41
C ASN A 572 -18.94 11.76 9.94
N PHE A 573 -20.17 11.24 9.79
CA PHE A 573 -20.59 9.99 10.43
C PHE A 573 -19.62 8.83 10.18
N LEU A 574 -19.29 8.54 8.93
CA LEU A 574 -18.39 7.44 8.59
C LEU A 574 -16.97 7.66 9.15
N VAL A 575 -16.43 8.87 9.05
CA VAL A 575 -15.07 9.16 9.51
C VAL A 575 -14.97 9.08 11.03
N VAL A 576 -15.97 9.58 11.76
CA VAL A 576 -16.00 9.48 13.22
C VAL A 576 -16.04 8.03 13.68
N VAL A 577 -16.92 7.22 13.09
CA VAL A 577 -16.98 5.78 13.40
C VAL A 577 -15.67 5.09 13.06
N LEU A 578 -15.06 5.44 11.92
CA LEU A 578 -13.77 4.89 11.51
C LEU A 578 -12.64 5.27 12.48
N CYS A 579 -12.61 6.52 12.98
CA CYS A 579 -11.63 6.96 13.98
C CYS A 579 -11.75 6.16 15.28
N ILE A 580 -12.98 5.88 15.72
CA ILE A 580 -13.28 5.09 16.93
C ILE A 580 -12.82 3.64 16.75
N VAL A 581 -13.19 2.99 15.64
CA VAL A 581 -12.85 1.59 15.37
C VAL A 581 -11.36 1.41 15.10
N MET A 582 -10.74 2.35 14.40
CA MET A 582 -9.34 2.26 13.99
C MET A 582 -8.37 2.83 15.02
N ASP A 583 -8.84 3.49 16.08
CA ASP A 583 -8.01 4.21 17.07
C ASP A 583 -7.06 5.20 16.38
N ARG A 584 -7.64 6.13 15.62
CA ARG A 584 -6.91 7.19 14.92
C ARG A 584 -7.54 8.54 15.20
N SER A 585 -6.70 9.59 15.21
CA SER A 585 -7.18 10.95 15.38
C SER A 585 -8.02 11.39 14.18
N TYR A 586 -9.02 12.23 14.41
CA TYR A 586 -9.90 12.75 13.36
C TYR A 586 -9.15 13.49 12.24
N GLN A 587 -8.03 14.14 12.57
CA GLN A 587 -7.16 14.82 11.61
C GLN A 587 -6.47 13.86 10.62
N PHE A 588 -6.35 12.57 10.95
CA PHE A 588 -5.79 11.58 10.03
C PHE A 588 -6.58 11.54 8.71
N TYR A 589 -7.90 11.74 8.77
CA TYR A 589 -8.79 11.81 7.61
C TYR A 589 -9.04 13.26 7.16
N TYR A 590 -7.98 14.08 7.12
CA TYR A 590 -7.98 15.54 6.98
C TYR A 590 -8.96 16.16 5.98
N PHE A 591 -9.31 15.45 4.90
CA PHE A 591 -10.20 15.95 3.86
C PHE A 591 -11.62 16.22 4.39
N VAL A 592 -12.17 15.35 5.25
CA VAL A 592 -13.52 15.51 5.81
C VAL A 592 -13.61 16.65 6.85
N PRO A 593 -12.66 16.79 7.80
CA PRO A 593 -12.53 17.99 8.62
C PRO A 593 -12.46 19.28 7.79
N LEU A 594 -11.68 19.27 6.70
CA LEU A 594 -11.53 20.43 5.82
C LEU A 594 -12.85 20.83 5.14
N VAL A 595 -13.59 19.87 4.58
CA VAL A 595 -14.91 20.13 3.97
C VAL A 595 -15.90 20.64 5.02
N THR A 596 -15.89 20.05 6.22
CA THR A 596 -16.76 20.47 7.32
C THR A 596 -16.46 21.90 7.75
N PHE A 597 -15.19 22.26 7.88
CA PHE A 597 -14.76 23.61 8.21
C PHE A 597 -15.26 24.63 7.18
N TRP A 598 -15.02 24.39 5.89
CA TRP A 598 -15.46 25.30 4.84
C TRP A 598 -16.98 25.38 4.69
N PHE A 599 -17.69 24.27 4.93
CA PHE A 599 -19.15 24.29 4.99
C PHE A 599 -19.67 25.22 6.10
N LEU A 600 -19.07 25.17 7.30
CA LEU A 600 -19.43 26.05 8.41
C LEU A 600 -19.14 27.52 8.07
N ILE A 601 -18.00 27.82 7.43
CA ILE A 601 -17.68 29.18 6.97
C ILE A 601 -18.74 29.68 5.97
N ILE A 602 -19.11 28.87 4.98
CA ILE A 602 -20.16 29.23 4.00
C ILE A 602 -21.50 29.46 4.70
N TYR A 603 -21.86 28.62 5.66
CA TYR A 603 -23.10 28.77 6.42
C TYR A 603 -23.10 30.08 7.22
N ILE A 604 -22.05 30.32 8.01
CA ILE A 604 -21.92 31.52 8.86
C ILE A 604 -21.95 32.78 7.99
N THR A 605 -21.17 32.83 6.90
CA THR A 605 -21.09 34.01 6.04
C THR A 605 -22.41 34.35 5.34
N LEU A 606 -23.22 33.36 4.96
CA LEU A 606 -24.51 33.60 4.31
C LEU A 606 -25.68 33.80 5.30
N ALA A 607 -25.59 33.20 6.49
CA ALA A 607 -26.61 33.31 7.52
C ALA A 607 -26.51 34.64 8.30
N LEU A 608 -25.30 35.16 8.49
CA LEU A 608 -25.07 36.46 9.14
C LEU A 608 -25.59 37.60 8.27
N TRP A 609 -26.00 38.69 8.93
CA TRP A 609 -26.56 39.86 8.26
C TRP A 609 -25.48 40.68 7.52
N PRO A 610 -25.76 41.21 6.31
CA PRO A 610 -26.99 41.08 5.55
C PRO A 610 -27.09 39.73 4.81
N GLN A 611 -28.19 39.00 5.05
CA GLN A 611 -28.45 37.74 4.34
C GLN A 611 -28.51 37.98 2.83
N ILE A 612 -27.70 37.25 2.08
CA ILE A 612 -27.60 37.35 0.63
C ILE A 612 -28.30 36.14 0.00
N ILE A 613 -29.53 36.34 -0.45
CA ILE A 613 -30.40 35.32 -1.05
C ILE A 613 -30.81 35.82 -2.44
N LEU A 614 -30.93 34.93 -3.42
CA LEU A 614 -31.32 35.26 -4.79
C LEU A 614 -32.60 36.11 -4.85
N LYS A 615 -33.61 35.79 -4.02
CA LYS A 615 -34.86 36.58 -3.94
C LYS A 615 -34.63 38.03 -3.49
N LYS A 616 -33.68 38.25 -2.59
CA LYS A 616 -33.33 39.58 -2.05
C LYS A 616 -32.39 40.34 -2.99
N ALA A 617 -31.55 39.62 -3.75
CA ALA A 617 -30.69 40.18 -4.79
C ALA A 617 -31.49 40.62 -6.02
N ASN A 618 -32.44 39.79 -6.50
CA ASN A 618 -33.31 40.13 -7.63
C ASN A 618 -34.43 41.10 -7.24
N GLY A 619 -34.82 41.14 -5.96
CA GLY A 619 -35.90 41.99 -5.44
C GLY A 619 -35.49 43.40 -4.99
N LYS A 620 -34.23 43.83 -5.17
CA LYS A 620 -33.75 45.12 -4.67
C LYS A 620 -32.89 45.89 -5.69
N TYR A 621 -33.54 46.45 -6.71
CA TYR A 621 -33.13 47.78 -7.19
C TYR A 621 -33.60 48.90 -6.24
N THR A 622 -34.43 48.60 -5.22
CA THR A 622 -35.06 49.59 -4.34
C THR A 622 -34.52 49.66 -2.91
N SER A 623 -33.55 48.82 -2.52
CA SER A 623 -33.11 48.81 -1.11
C SER A 623 -31.60 48.94 -0.91
N PHE A 624 -30.84 49.19 -1.98
CA PHE A 624 -29.54 49.82 -1.86
C PHE A 624 -29.65 51.33 -1.55
N TYR A 625 -30.84 51.94 -1.74
CA TYR A 625 -31.08 53.35 -1.42
C TYR A 625 -31.24 53.65 0.08
N ILE A 626 -31.65 52.68 0.90
CA ILE A 626 -31.84 52.90 2.36
C ILE A 626 -30.49 52.97 3.11
N SER A 627 -29.38 52.58 2.47
CA SER A 627 -28.02 52.78 3.02
C SER A 627 -27.51 54.21 2.85
N LYS A 628 -28.15 55.06 2.03
CA LYS A 628 -27.68 56.42 1.79
C LYS A 628 -28.30 57.45 2.74
N GLU A 629 -29.42 57.13 3.39
CA GLU A 629 -30.09 57.99 4.40
C GLU A 629 -29.66 57.72 5.84
N LEU A 630 -28.91 56.64 6.11
CA LEU A 630 -28.36 56.36 7.45
C LEU A 630 -26.87 56.74 7.59
N LEU A 631 -26.26 57.26 6.52
CA LEU A 631 -24.83 57.65 6.44
C LEU A 631 -24.64 59.12 6.04
N THR A 632 -25.73 59.89 6.05
CA THR A 632 -25.79 61.36 6.15
C THR A 632 -26.51 61.71 7.43
#